data_AF-A0A9Q9K7R3-F1
#
_entry.id   AF-A0A9Q9K7R3-F1
#
_cell.length_a   1.000
_cell.length_b   1.000
_cell.length_c   1.000
_cell.angle_alpha   90.00
_cell.angle_beta   90.00
_cell.angle_gamma   90.00
#
_symmetry.space_group_name_H-M   'P 1'
#
loop_
_entity.id
_entity.type
_entity.pdbx_description
1 polymer ?
#
loop_
_entity_poly.entity_id
_entity_poly.type
_entity_poly.pdbx_seq_one_letter_code
_entity_poly.pdbx_strand_id
1 'polypeptide(L)'
;MNQIEKSPCPYLPASSASEFHHLELQLKDIRKRATQSFDDFSIHDYEREDLVQETVIRLYQKLCHSPETHSAPFEHYINRTIRRRKLDYRRKKNEQTTYF
;
A
#
# COMPACT_ATOMS: atom_id res chain seq x y z
N MET A 1 -31.75 -12.62 -13.31
CA MET A 1 -31.06 -11.32 -13.21
C MET A 1 -30.23 -11.34 -11.93
N ASN A 2 -28.93 -11.63 -12.04
CA ASN A 2 -28.03 -11.66 -10.89
C ASN A 2 -27.69 -10.23 -10.50
N GLN A 3 -28.18 -9.80 -9.34
CA GLN A 3 -27.73 -8.55 -8.73
C GLN A 3 -26.32 -8.81 -8.17
N ILE A 4 -25.33 -8.21 -8.83
CA ILE A 4 -23.98 -8.08 -8.31
C ILE A 4 -24.08 -7.06 -7.18
N GLU A 5 -24.23 -7.52 -5.94
CA GLU A 5 -24.02 -6.69 -4.78
C GLU A 5 -22.56 -6.22 -4.79
N LYS A 6 -22.36 -4.94 -5.15
CA LYS A 6 -21.10 -4.25 -4.93
C LYS A 6 -20.87 -4.24 -3.43
N SER A 7 -20.07 -5.18 -2.94
CA SER A 7 -19.69 -5.27 -1.53
C SER A 7 -19.05 -3.93 -1.11
N PRO A 8 -19.72 -3.10 -0.30
CA PRO A 8 -19.05 -2.01 0.39
C PRO A 8 -18.14 -2.67 1.44
N CYS A 9 -16.97 -2.08 1.72
CA CYS A 9 -16.05 -2.57 2.74
C CYS A 9 -16.84 -2.96 4.02
N PRO A 10 -16.87 -4.24 4.45
CA PRO A 10 -17.88 -4.71 5.42
C PRO A 10 -17.60 -4.31 6.87
N TYR A 11 -16.54 -3.55 7.14
CA TYR A 11 -16.13 -3.20 8.49
C TYR A 11 -15.61 -1.76 8.54
N LEU A 12 -16.52 -0.81 8.46
CA LEU A 12 -16.36 0.42 9.23
C LEU A 12 -17.31 0.27 10.42
N PRO A 13 -16.84 -0.26 11.58
CA PRO A 13 -17.62 -0.11 12.80
C PRO A 13 -17.82 1.39 13.05
N ALA A 14 -18.78 1.76 13.89
CA ALA A 14 -18.94 3.13 14.35
C ALA A 14 -17.67 3.59 15.09
N SER A 15 -16.63 3.98 14.34
CA SER A 15 -15.30 4.24 14.88
C SER A 15 -15.33 5.59 15.56
N SER A 16 -14.77 5.63 16.77
CA SER A 16 -14.55 6.91 17.45
C SER A 16 -13.65 7.79 16.57
N ALA A 17 -13.82 9.11 16.60
CA ALA A 17 -12.96 10.04 15.83
C ALA A 17 -11.45 9.79 16.07
N SER A 18 -11.09 9.24 17.23
CA SER A 18 -9.73 8.84 17.59
C SER A 18 -9.17 7.70 16.74
N GLU A 19 -9.98 6.70 16.35
CA GLU A 19 -9.52 5.56 15.54
C GLU A 19 -9.27 5.98 14.10
N PHE A 20 -10.16 6.80 13.54
CA PHE A 20 -9.96 7.42 12.23
C PHE A 20 -8.69 8.28 12.19
N HIS A 21 -8.48 9.11 13.21
CA HIS A 21 -7.29 9.94 13.30
C HIS A 21 -6.01 9.11 13.42
N HIS A 22 -6.04 8.03 14.21
CA HIS A 22 -4.89 7.11 14.33
C HIS A 22 -4.56 6.45 12.99
N LEU A 23 -5.58 5.97 12.27
CA LEU A 23 -5.41 5.39 10.94
C LEU A 23 -4.85 6.41 9.94
N GLU A 24 -5.34 7.64 9.97
CA GLU A 24 -4.85 8.72 9.10
C GLU A 24 -3.36 9.01 9.35
N LEU A 25 -2.93 9.07 10.61
CA LEU A 25 -1.52 9.26 10.96
C LEU A 25 -0.65 8.09 10.48
N GLN A 26 -1.13 6.85 10.64
CA GLN A 26 -0.42 5.67 10.13
C GLN A 26 -0.29 5.70 8.60
N LEU A 27 -1.35 6.04 7.88
CA LEU A 27 -1.31 6.15 6.42
C LEU A 27 -0.39 7.27 5.94
N LYS A 28 -0.34 8.40 6.66
CA LYS A 28 0.60 9.50 6.38
C LYS A 28 2.05 9.04 6.54
N ASP A 29 2.36 8.30 7.60
CA ASP A 29 3.70 7.74 7.81
C ASP A 29 4.07 6.71 6.72
N ILE A 30 3.15 5.79 6.41
CA ILE A 30 3.32 4.82 5.33
C ILE A 30 3.59 5.51 3.99
N ARG A 31 2.80 6.54 3.65
CA ARG A 31 2.99 7.32 2.43
C ARG A 31 4.38 7.94 2.39
N LYS A 32 4.79 8.59 3.48
CA LYS A 32 6.13 9.21 3.58
C LYS A 32 7.24 8.19 3.32
N ARG A 33 7.18 7.01 3.95
CA ARG A 33 8.17 5.94 3.78
C ARG A 33 8.17 5.37 2.36
N ALA A 34 7.00 5.17 1.77
CA ALA A 34 6.87 4.70 0.40
C ALA A 34 7.47 5.72 -0.58
N THR A 35 7.13 7.00 -0.44
CA THR A 35 7.69 8.09 -1.25
C THR A 35 9.21 8.12 -1.16
N GLN A 36 9.79 8.08 0.04
CA GLN A 36 11.24 8.05 0.23
C GLN A 36 11.90 6.81 -0.40
N SER A 37 11.23 5.65 -0.36
CA SER A 37 11.79 4.42 -0.92
C SER A 37 11.74 4.38 -2.44
N PHE A 38 10.71 4.96 -3.04
CA PHE A 38 10.52 5.07 -4.48
C PHE A 38 11.16 6.33 -5.06
N ASP A 39 11.80 7.17 -4.23
CA ASP A 39 12.55 8.32 -4.70
C ASP A 39 13.87 7.89 -5.33
N ASP A 40 13.77 7.39 -6.55
CA ASP A 40 14.84 6.76 -7.30
C ASP A 40 14.85 7.38 -8.70
N PHE A 41 16.03 7.81 -9.17
CA PHE A 41 16.18 8.48 -10.47
C PHE A 41 15.74 7.59 -11.64
N SER A 42 15.70 6.27 -11.42
CA SER A 42 15.25 5.31 -12.42
C SER A 42 13.72 5.21 -12.53
N ILE A 43 12.95 5.93 -11.71
CA ILE A 43 11.48 5.90 -11.70
C ILE A 43 10.97 7.27 -12.15
N HIS A 44 10.12 7.28 -13.17
CA HIS A 44 9.51 8.54 -13.61
C HIS A 44 8.51 9.05 -12.57
N ASP A 45 8.35 10.38 -12.45
CA ASP A 45 7.46 11.00 -11.46
C ASP A 45 6.03 10.44 -11.43
N TYR A 46 5.38 10.23 -12.58
CA TYR A 46 4.04 9.65 -12.63
C TYR A 46 4.02 8.20 -12.11
N GLU A 47 5.00 7.38 -12.47
CA GLU A 47 5.11 6.00 -11.99
C GLU A 47 5.41 5.96 -10.49
N ARG A 48 6.16 6.95 -9.98
CA ARG A 48 6.45 7.11 -8.56
C ARG A 48 5.16 7.32 -7.78
N GLU A 49 4.31 8.25 -8.23
CA GLU A 49 3.02 8.53 -7.59
C GLU A 49 2.10 7.30 -7.60
N ASP A 50 2.02 6.60 -8.73
CA ASP A 50 1.24 5.37 -8.87
C ASP A 50 1.74 4.28 -7.89
N LEU A 51 3.06 4.06 -7.82
CA LEU A 51 3.67 3.10 -6.89
C LEU A 51 3.38 3.44 -5.43
N VAL A 52 3.46 4.72 -5.05
CA VAL A 52 3.12 5.19 -3.70
C VAL A 52 1.64 4.89 -3.41
N GLN A 53 0.75 5.29 -4.31
CA GLN A 53 -0.69 5.13 -4.14
C GLN A 53 -1.09 3.66 -4.01
N GLU A 54 -0.62 2.81 -4.91
CA GLU A 54 -0.87 1.37 -4.85
C GLU A 54 -0.36 0.74 -3.55
N THR A 55 0.80 1.20 -3.07
CA THR A 55 1.39 0.71 -1.82
C THR A 55 0.56 1.11 -0.61
N VAL A 56 0.12 2.37 -0.54
CA VAL A 56 -0.75 2.89 0.53
C VAL A 56 -2.08 2.14 0.56
N ILE A 57 -2.74 1.96 -0.59
CA ILE A 57 -4.01 1.24 -0.68
C ILE A 57 -3.87 -0.21 -0.18
N ARG A 58 -2.81 -0.91 -0.58
CA ARG A 58 -2.58 -2.29 -0.15
C ARG A 58 -2.35 -2.39 1.35
N LEU A 59 -1.63 -1.44 1.94
CA LEU A 59 -1.38 -1.41 3.39
C LEU A 59 -2.64 -1.00 4.16
N TYR A 60 -3.44 -0.07 3.65
CA TYR A 60 -4.76 0.26 4.18
C TYR A 60 -5.68 -0.97 4.20
N GLN A 61 -5.78 -1.70 3.09
CA GLN A 61 -6.54 -2.94 3.03
C GLN A 61 -6.05 -3.96 4.07
N LYS A 62 -4.73 -4.09 4.24
CA LYS A 62 -4.19 -4.98 5.28
C LYS A 62 -4.56 -4.52 6.69
N LEU A 63 -4.51 -3.21 6.97
CA LEU A 63 -4.92 -2.63 8.25
C LEU A 63 -6.39 -2.91 8.55
N CYS A 64 -7.28 -2.71 7.57
CA CYS A 64 -8.73 -2.95 7.75
C CYS A 64 -9.11 -4.42 7.88
N HIS A 65 -8.33 -5.35 7.30
CA HIS A 65 -8.67 -6.78 7.23
C HIS A 65 -7.80 -7.66 8.12
N SER A 66 -6.95 -7.11 8.99
CA SER A 66 -6.07 -7.91 9.85
C SER A 66 -6.63 -7.99 11.28
N PRO A 67 -7.39 -9.03 11.64
CA PRO A 67 -7.77 -9.30 13.02
C PRO A 67 -6.62 -9.90 13.87
N GLU A 68 -5.42 -10.12 13.31
CA GLU A 68 -4.43 -11.02 13.90
C GLU A 68 -3.17 -10.40 14.51
N THR A 69 -2.85 -10.99 15.67
CA THR A 69 -1.57 -11.18 16.35
C THR A 69 -0.48 -11.68 15.39
N HIS A 70 0.14 -10.77 14.63
CA HIS A 70 1.37 -11.10 13.91
C HIS A 70 2.52 -11.29 14.91
N SER A 71 3.29 -12.38 14.78
CA SER A 71 4.54 -12.52 15.56
C SER A 71 5.59 -11.47 15.18
N ALA A 72 5.45 -10.87 13.99
CA ALA A 72 6.28 -9.79 13.50
C ALA A 72 5.55 -8.44 13.65
N PRO A 73 6.26 -7.36 14.06
CA PRO A 73 5.69 -6.02 14.13
C PRO A 73 5.10 -5.57 12.79
N PHE A 74 3.99 -4.83 12.82
CA PHE A 74 3.34 -4.29 11.61
C PHE A 74 4.29 -3.45 10.73
N GLU A 75 5.24 -2.76 11.38
CA GLU A 75 6.38 -2.07 10.76
C GLU A 75 7.17 -2.94 9.79
N HIS A 76 7.43 -4.20 10.16
CA HIS A 76 8.12 -5.14 9.29
C HIS A 76 7.30 -5.46 8.03
N TYR A 77 5.97 -5.54 8.15
CA TYR A 77 5.08 -5.77 7.02
C TYR A 77 5.07 -4.57 6.05
N ILE A 78 5.05 -3.34 6.57
CA ILE A 78 5.18 -2.10 5.77
C ILE A 78 6.47 -2.16 4.95
N ASN A 79 7.61 -2.33 5.62
CA ASN A 79 8.93 -2.34 4.97
C ASN A 79 9.05 -3.46 3.91
N ARG A 80 8.55 -4.66 4.23
CA ARG A 80 8.53 -5.79 3.30
C ARG A 80 7.66 -5.51 2.08
N THR A 81 6.52 -4.84 2.26
CA THR A 81 5.60 -4.50 1.17
C THR A 81 6.22 -3.47 0.23
N ILE A 82 6.79 -2.38 0.77
CA ILE A 82 7.48 -1.34 0.00
C ILE A 82 8.64 -1.96 -0.80
N ARG A 83 9.50 -2.75 -0.14
CA ARG A 83 10.64 -3.41 -0.80
C ARG A 83 10.20 -4.32 -1.95
N ARG A 84 9.16 -5.13 -1.74
CA ARG A 84 8.63 -6.03 -2.78
C ARG A 84 8.14 -5.24 -3.99
N ARG A 85 7.36 -4.18 -3.77
CA ARG A 85 6.87 -3.32 -4.86
C ARG A 85 7.99 -2.67 -5.65
N LYS A 86 9.03 -2.15 -4.99
CA LYS A 86 10.21 -1.62 -5.67
C LYS A 86 10.88 -2.66 -6.57
N LEU A 87 11.04 -3.89 -6.06
CA LEU A 87 11.63 -4.99 -6.83
C LEU A 87 10.75 -5.40 -8.02
N ASP A 88 9.44 -5.50 -7.82
CA ASP A 88 8.50 -5.87 -8.89
C ASP A 88 8.47 -4.82 -10.00
N TYR A 89 8.50 -3.52 -9.65
CA TYR A 89 8.66 -2.44 -10.63
C TYR A 89 9.94 -2.61 -11.45
N ARG A 90 11.08 -2.81 -10.79
CA ARG A 90 12.37 -3.00 -11.47
C ARG A 90 12.36 -4.21 -12.41
N ARG A 91 11.72 -5.32 -12.02
CA ARG A 91 11.57 -6.50 -12.90
C ARG A 91 10.76 -6.17 -14.15
N LYS A 92 9.59 -5.54 -13.99
CA LYS A 92 8.75 -5.14 -15.12
C LYS A 92 9.47 -4.20 -16.08
N LYS A 93 10.22 -3.23 -15.55
CA LYS A 93 11.02 -2.30 -16.36
C LYS A 93 12.12 -3.02 -17.16
N ASN A 94 12.82 -3.96 -16.52
CA ASN A 94 13.85 -4.76 -17.19
C ASN A 94 13.25 -5.65 -18.29
N GLU A 95 12.09 -6.27 -18.04
CA GLU A 95 11.37 -7.06 -19.04
C GLU A 95 10.98 -6.22 -20.25
N GLN A 96 10.45 -5.01 -20.04
CA GLN A 96 10.11 -4.08 -21.13
C GLN A 96 11.33 -3.66 -21.95
N THR A 97 12.49 -3.50 -21.31
CA THR A 97 13.74 -3.09 -22.00
C THR A 97 14.33 -4.21 -22.86
N THR A 98 13.97 -5.48 -22.62
CA THR A 98 14.57 -6.63 -23.32
C THR A 98 13.94 -6.88 -24.72
N TYR A 99 12.83 -6.22 -25.03
CA TYR A 99 12.11 -6.36 -26.31
C TYR A 99 12.37 -5.22 -27.30
N PHE A 100 13.37 -4.37 -27.03
CA PHE A 100 13.87 -3.32 -27.92
C PHE A 100 15.34 -3.59 -28.28
#